data_AF-A0A6N8I4J9-F1
#
_entry.id   AF-A0A6N8I4J9-F1
#
_cell.length_a   1.000
_cell.length_b   1.000
_cell.length_c   1.000
_cell.angle_alpha   90.00
_cell.angle_beta   90.00
_cell.angle_gamma   90.00
#
_symmetry.space_group_name_H-M   'P 1'
#
loop_
_entity.id
_entity.type
_entity.pdbx_description
1 polymer ?
#
loop_
_entity_poly.entity_id
_entity_poly.type
_entity_poly.pdbx_seq_one_letter_code
_entity_poly.pdbx_strand_id
1 'polypeptide(L)'
;MQRSKKVVGIAILSLILMGLFFIIYYFHQPQISITIYNHTNCDISNLKIAYHHNEKDLEIPTIQKESKYRVGITPNEKFIENSMWIYYFDKEGNKHEKTVIGYFEKGYHVNANVIIESINNDEIITFKSQ
;
A
#
# COMPACT_ATOMS: atom_id res chain seq x y z
N MET A 1 -44.72 24.59 -14.99
CA MET A 1 -43.63 24.34 -15.96
C MET A 1 -42.23 24.76 -15.49
N GLN A 2 -42.04 25.89 -14.78
CA GLN A 2 -40.71 26.29 -14.28
C GLN A 2 -40.15 25.37 -13.17
N ARG A 3 -41.00 24.89 -12.26
CA ARG A 3 -40.60 24.01 -11.14
C ARG A 3 -40.06 22.66 -11.63
N SER A 4 -40.68 22.06 -12.64
CA SER A 4 -40.20 20.81 -13.26
C SER A 4 -38.88 21.00 -14.01
N LYS A 5 -38.68 22.13 -14.70
CA LYS A 5 -37.38 22.46 -15.34
C LYS A 5 -36.25 22.62 -14.32
N LYS A 6 -36.53 23.23 -13.15
CA LYS A 6 -35.55 23.33 -12.05
C LYS A 6 -35.23 21.95 -11.45
N VAL A 7 -36.23 21.09 -11.24
CA VAL A 7 -36.02 19.72 -10.74
C VAL A 7 -35.21 18.88 -11.73
N VAL A 8 -35.51 18.96 -13.03
CA VAL A 8 -34.73 18.28 -14.08
C VAL A 8 -33.30 18.81 -14.13
N GLY A 9 -33.10 20.14 -14.03
CA GLY A 9 -31.77 20.74 -13.96
C GLY A 9 -30.95 20.26 -12.76
N ILE A 10 -31.56 20.16 -11.58
CA ILE A 10 -30.92 19.62 -10.37
C ILE A 10 -30.54 18.15 -10.58
N ALA A 11 -31.44 17.33 -11.13
CA ALA A 11 -31.17 15.91 -11.36
C ALA A 11 -29.98 15.69 -12.33
N ILE A 12 -29.90 16.47 -13.41
CA ILE A 12 -28.78 16.42 -14.36
C ILE A 12 -27.47 16.84 -13.67
N LEU A 13 -27.50 17.93 -12.89
CA LEU A 13 -26.32 18.38 -12.16
C LEU A 13 -25.84 17.33 -11.14
N SER A 14 -26.75 16.70 -10.41
CA SER A 14 -26.40 15.61 -9.48
C SER A 14 -25.76 14.42 -10.19
N LEU A 15 -26.25 14.02 -11.37
CA LEU A 15 -25.65 12.97 -12.19
C LEU A 15 -24.22 13.33 -12.64
N ILE A 16 -24.00 14.57 -13.06
CA ILE A 16 -22.66 15.04 -13.47
C ILE A 16 -21.70 15.01 -12.28
N LEU A 17 -22.11 15.55 -11.12
CA LEU A 17 -21.28 15.55 -9.91
C LEU A 17 -20.97 14.13 -9.43
N MET A 18 -21.95 13.22 -9.52
CA MET A 18 -21.73 11.81 -9.20
C MET A 18 -20.75 11.15 -10.17
N GLY A 19 -20.86 11.43 -11.47
CA GLY A 19 -19.90 10.96 -12.48
C GLY A 19 -18.48 11.47 -12.23
N LEU A 20 -18.32 12.77 -11.94
CA LEU A 20 -17.02 13.36 -11.60
C LEU A 20 -16.43 12.74 -10.33
N PHE A 21 -17.26 12.50 -9.31
CA PHE A 21 -16.84 11.81 -8.09
C PHE A 21 -16.29 10.42 -8.39
N PHE A 22 -16.98 9.62 -9.20
CA PHE A 22 -16.51 8.29 -9.59
C PHE A 22 -15.20 8.33 -10.38
N ILE A 23 -15.05 9.27 -11.31
CA ILE A 23 -13.81 9.47 -12.07
C ILE A 23 -12.65 9.77 -11.12
N ILE A 24 -12.81 10.76 -10.25
CA ILE A 24 -11.78 11.12 -9.26
C ILE A 24 -11.44 9.92 -8.38
N TYR A 25 -12.46 9.21 -7.88
CA TYR A 25 -12.27 8.04 -7.03
C TYR A 25 -11.48 6.92 -7.70
N TYR A 26 -11.74 6.64 -8.99
CA TYR A 26 -11.07 5.58 -9.73
C TYR A 26 -9.62 5.94 -10.07
N PHE A 27 -9.36 7.18 -10.50
CA PHE A 27 -8.01 7.64 -10.85
C PHE A 27 -7.09 7.85 -9.64
N HIS A 28 -7.63 7.98 -8.43
CA HIS A 28 -6.84 8.15 -7.19
C HIS A 28 -6.54 6.83 -6.48
N GLN A 29 -6.96 5.68 -7.00
CA GLN A 29 -6.56 4.40 -6.40
C GLN A 29 -5.07 4.16 -6.64
N PRO A 30 -4.31 3.74 -5.61
CA PRO A 30 -2.92 3.37 -5.79
C PRO A 30 -2.82 2.17 -6.73
N GLN A 31 -1.76 2.12 -7.54
CA GLN A 31 -1.50 0.98 -8.42
C GLN A 31 -1.19 -0.26 -7.58
N ILE A 32 -0.28 -0.12 -6.63
CA ILE A 32 0.12 -1.20 -5.74
C ILE A 32 -0.44 -0.93 -4.35
N SER A 33 -1.07 -1.94 -3.75
CA SER A 33 -1.50 -1.87 -2.36
C SER A 33 -0.90 -3.01 -1.56
N ILE A 34 -0.20 -2.67 -0.49
CA ILE A 34 0.40 -3.64 0.42
C ILE A 34 -0.31 -3.53 1.76
N THR A 35 -0.78 -4.66 2.28
CA THR A 35 -1.29 -4.75 3.66
C THR A 35 -0.34 -5.60 4.48
N ILE A 36 0.21 -5.01 5.53
CA ILE A 36 1.12 -5.65 6.47
C ILE A 36 0.31 -5.95 7.74
N TYR A 37 0.21 -7.23 8.09
CA TYR A 37 -0.47 -7.71 9.29
C TYR A 37 0.57 -8.02 10.36
N ASN A 38 0.44 -7.39 11.52
CA ASN A 38 1.22 -7.71 12.70
C ASN A 38 0.39 -8.65 13.58
N HIS A 39 0.66 -9.96 13.53
CA HIS A 39 0.01 -10.94 14.40
C HIS A 39 0.78 -11.17 15.71
N THR A 40 1.83 -10.40 15.96
CA THR A 40 2.59 -10.50 17.21
C THR A 40 1.89 -9.75 18.34
N ASN A 41 2.34 -10.02 19.56
CA ASN A 41 1.88 -9.35 20.78
C ASN A 41 2.67 -8.07 21.11
N CYS A 42 3.52 -7.60 20.20
CA CYS A 42 4.32 -6.38 20.33
C CYS A 42 4.18 -5.48 19.10
N ASP A 43 4.51 -4.21 19.26
CA ASP A 43 4.51 -3.24 18.16
C ASP A 43 5.73 -3.49 17.25
N ILE A 44 5.53 -3.39 15.94
CA ILE A 44 6.60 -3.54 14.95
C ILE A 44 6.93 -2.18 14.35
N SER A 45 8.21 -1.81 14.38
CA SER A 45 8.70 -0.52 13.88
C SER A 45 9.86 -0.71 12.90
N ASN A 46 10.33 0.40 12.32
CA ASN A 46 11.50 0.44 11.43
C ASN A 46 11.42 -0.43 10.16
N LEU A 47 10.22 -0.84 9.76
CA LEU A 47 9.99 -1.48 8.47
C LEU A 47 10.07 -0.44 7.35
N LYS A 48 10.66 -0.84 6.23
CA LYS A 48 10.76 0.00 5.03
C LYS A 48 10.38 -0.79 3.80
N ILE A 49 9.80 -0.11 2.81
CA ILE A 49 9.53 -0.67 1.49
C ILE A 49 10.49 -0.04 0.48
N ALA A 50 11.09 -0.87 -0.37
CA ALA A 50 11.94 -0.45 -1.48
C ALA A 50 11.66 -1.28 -2.74
N TYR A 51 12.05 -0.73 -3.89
CA TYR A 51 11.99 -1.36 -5.21
C TYR A 51 13.13 -0.83 -6.10
N HIS A 52 13.60 -1.55 -7.11
CA HIS A 52 14.88 -1.30 -7.80
C HIS A 52 15.09 0.10 -8.44
N HIS A 53 14.07 0.94 -8.48
CA HIS A 53 14.12 2.28 -9.08
C HIS A 53 13.47 3.36 -8.22
N ASN A 54 13.16 3.09 -6.94
CA ASN A 54 12.56 4.10 -6.10
C ASN A 54 13.57 5.21 -5.77
N GLU A 55 13.17 6.48 -5.90
CA GLU A 55 14.04 7.60 -5.49
C GLU A 55 14.31 7.60 -3.98
N LYS A 56 13.34 7.11 -3.21
CA LYS A 56 13.40 7.04 -1.75
C LYS A 56 12.62 5.85 -1.23
N ASP A 57 13.17 5.23 -0.20
CA ASP A 57 12.48 4.19 0.56
C ASP A 57 11.28 4.75 1.31
N LEU A 58 10.22 3.93 1.36
CA LEU A 58 9.01 4.28 2.05
C LEU A 58 9.07 3.74 3.47
N GLU A 59 9.19 4.66 4.43
CA GLU A 59 9.13 4.35 5.86
C GLU A 59 7.72 3.89 6.24
N ILE A 60 7.63 2.75 6.92
CA ILE A 60 6.37 2.24 7.45
C ILE A 60 6.24 2.69 8.90
N PRO A 61 5.14 3.36 9.28
CA PRO A 61 4.91 3.73 10.66
C PRO A 61 4.80 2.49 11.53
N THR A 62 5.03 2.66 12.83
CA THR A 62 4.88 1.58 13.80
C THR A 62 3.50 0.92 13.66
N ILE A 63 3.51 -0.39 13.41
CA ILE A 63 2.33 -1.22 13.33
C ILE A 63 2.07 -1.77 14.72
N GLN A 64 0.97 -1.34 15.33
CA GLN A 64 0.58 -1.81 16.66
C GLN A 64 0.42 -3.34 16.67
N LYS A 65 0.65 -3.94 17.83
CA LYS A 65 0.36 -5.38 18.05
C LYS A 65 -1.05 -5.74 17.59
N GLU A 66 -1.18 -6.95 17.04
CA GLU A 66 -2.45 -7.51 16.56
C GLU A 66 -3.21 -6.62 15.57
N SER A 67 -2.52 -5.69 14.91
CA SER A 67 -3.10 -4.71 13.99
C SER A 67 -2.54 -4.85 12.58
N LYS A 68 -3.02 -4.02 11.66
CA LYS A 68 -2.53 -3.98 10.29
C LYS A 68 -2.28 -2.56 9.82
N TYR A 69 -1.35 -2.42 8.90
CA TYR A 69 -1.09 -1.19 8.18
C TYR A 69 -1.25 -1.43 6.68
N ARG A 70 -1.93 -0.51 6.00
CA ARG A 70 -2.11 -0.55 4.55
C ARG A 70 -1.47 0.66 3.93
N VAL A 71 -0.69 0.40 2.89
CA VAL A 71 -0.02 1.43 2.11
C VAL A 71 -0.35 1.29 0.63
N GLY A 72 -0.56 2.43 -0.01
CA GLY A 72 -0.76 2.55 -1.45
C GLY A 72 0.50 3.14 -2.08
N ILE A 73 0.98 2.52 -3.16
CA ILE A 73 2.18 2.92 -3.88
C ILE A 73 1.80 3.07 -5.35
N THR A 74 2.11 4.23 -5.92
CA THR A 74 2.02 4.49 -7.35
C THR A 74 3.43 4.81 -7.83
N PRO A 75 4.14 3.84 -8.43
CA PRO A 75 5.48 4.07 -8.95
C PRO A 75 5.43 5.15 -10.04
N ASN A 76 6.26 6.18 -9.90
CA ASN A 76 6.29 7.32 -10.83
C ASN A 76 7.46 7.20 -11.83
N GLU A 77 8.44 6.38 -11.48
CA GLU A 77 9.66 6.17 -12.23
C GLU A 77 9.40 5.41 -13.53
N LYS A 78 10.39 5.45 -14.43
CA LYS A 78 10.34 4.74 -15.71
C LYS A 78 11.07 3.41 -15.55
N PHE A 79 10.32 2.32 -15.54
CA PHE A 79 10.83 0.96 -15.61
C PHE A 79 9.90 0.11 -16.48
N ILE A 80 10.45 -0.94 -17.08
CA ILE A 80 9.67 -1.97 -17.78
C ILE A 80 9.20 -3.00 -16.74
N GLU A 81 10.14 -3.50 -15.94
CA GLU A 81 9.93 -4.52 -14.92
C GLU A 81 10.57 -4.08 -13.60
N ASN A 82 9.99 -4.51 -12.47
CA ASN A 82 10.51 -4.20 -11.15
C ASN A 82 10.10 -5.25 -10.11
N SER A 83 10.73 -5.20 -8.95
CA SER A 83 10.43 -6.04 -7.78
C SER A 83 10.36 -5.17 -6.53
N MET A 84 9.61 -5.61 -5.54
CA MET A 84 9.38 -4.87 -4.30
C MET A 84 9.61 -5.77 -3.09
N TRP A 85 10.29 -5.23 -2.09
CA TRP A 85 10.58 -5.92 -0.85
C TRP A 85 10.33 -5.01 0.36
N ILE A 86 10.05 -5.66 1.49
CA ILE A 86 10.14 -5.04 2.80
C ILE A 86 11.51 -5.39 3.37
N TYR A 87 12.14 -4.43 4.03
CA TYR A 87 13.34 -4.70 4.80
C TYR A 87 13.35 -3.95 6.13
N TYR A 88 14.20 -4.42 7.04
CA TYR A 88 14.45 -3.83 8.35
C TYR A 88 15.87 -4.18 8.80
N PHE A 89 16.30 -3.60 9.91
CA PHE A 89 17.55 -3.95 10.57
C PHE A 89 17.24 -4.61 11.90
N ASP A 90 17.93 -5.70 12.20
CA ASP A 90 17.84 -6.34 13.52
C ASP A 90 18.60 -5.53 14.57
N LYS A 91 18.59 -6.03 15.81
CA LYS A 91 19.25 -5.38 16.95
C LYS A 91 20.76 -5.21 16.78
N GLU A 92 21.41 -6.05 15.97
CA GLU A 92 22.84 -5.99 15.66
C GLU A 92 23.14 -5.07 14.46
N GLY A 93 22.09 -4.57 13.79
CA GLY A 93 22.21 -3.73 12.60
C GLY A 93 22.36 -4.54 11.31
N ASN A 94 22.08 -5.85 11.30
CA ASN A 94 22.07 -6.63 10.07
C ASN A 94 20.77 -6.40 9.32
N LYS A 95 20.87 -6.22 7.99
CA LYS A 95 19.72 -6.02 7.13
C LYS A 95 19.03 -7.35 6.86
N HIS A 96 17.71 -7.40 7.07
CA HIS A 96 16.84 -8.50 6.70
C HIS A 96 15.84 -8.03 5.66
N GLU A 97 15.56 -8.85 4.64
CA GLU A 97 14.65 -8.50 3.56
C GLU A 97 13.69 -9.64 3.19
N LYS A 98 12.46 -9.28 2.82
CA LYS A 98 11.42 -10.17 2.32
C LYS A 98 10.85 -9.61 1.04
N THR A 99 10.97 -10.36 -0.05
CA THR A 99 10.28 -10.05 -1.30
C THR A 99 8.76 -10.07 -1.06
N VAL A 100 8.10 -8.97 -1.42
CA VAL A 100 6.63 -8.81 -1.35
C VAL A 100 6.02 -9.03 -2.73
N ILE A 101 6.66 -8.49 -3.77
CA ILE A 101 6.27 -8.65 -5.16
C ILE A 101 7.54 -8.99 -5.95
N GLY A 102 7.60 -10.20 -6.51
CA GLY A 102 8.76 -10.62 -7.30
C GLY A 102 8.85 -9.93 -8.66
N TYR A 103 7.71 -9.51 -9.20
CA TYR A 103 7.61 -8.91 -10.52
C TYR A 103 6.37 -8.00 -10.63
N PHE A 104 6.55 -6.77 -11.14
CA PHE A 104 5.47 -5.92 -11.61
C PHE A 104 5.93 -4.96 -12.72
N GLU A 105 5.00 -4.66 -13.63
CA GLU A 105 5.19 -3.65 -14.69
C GLU A 105 4.48 -2.33 -14.32
N LYS A 106 4.81 -1.25 -15.02
CA LYS A 106 4.16 0.04 -14.84
C LYS A 106 2.67 -0.03 -15.22
N GLY A 107 1.81 0.52 -14.36
CA GLY A 107 0.36 0.56 -14.58
C GLY A 107 -0.37 -0.71 -14.13
N TYR A 108 0.33 -1.73 -13.64
CA TYR A 108 -0.29 -2.93 -13.09
C TYR A 108 -0.86 -2.63 -11.71
N HIS A 109 -2.10 -3.07 -11.50
CA HIS A 109 -2.73 -3.01 -10.19
C HIS A 109 -2.48 -4.30 -9.41
N VAL A 110 -1.74 -4.21 -8.30
CA VAL A 110 -1.35 -5.38 -7.51
C VAL A 110 -1.73 -5.17 -6.05
N ASN A 111 -2.39 -6.17 -5.45
CA ASN A 111 -2.61 -6.23 -4.01
C ASN A 111 -1.74 -7.33 -3.41
N ALA A 112 -0.93 -7.01 -2.40
CA ALA A 112 -0.09 -7.97 -1.71
C ALA A 112 -0.33 -7.93 -0.20
N ASN A 113 -0.26 -9.10 0.42
CA ASN A 113 -0.38 -9.26 1.86
C ASN A 113 0.95 -9.77 2.44
N VAL A 114 1.38 -9.15 3.52
CA VAL A 114 2.56 -9.54 4.29
C VAL A 114 2.10 -9.82 5.71
N ILE A 115 2.41 -11.01 6.22
CA ILE A 115 2.00 -11.44 7.55
C ILE A 115 3.25 -11.64 8.38
N ILE A 116 3.35 -10.87 9.46
CA ILE A 116 4.39 -11.01 10.48
C ILE A 116 3.85 -11.96 11.54
N GLU A 117 4.46 -13.13 11.69
CA GLU A 117 4.00 -14.18 12.58
C GLU A 117 4.64 -14.08 13.97
N SER A 118 5.92 -13.73 14.03
CA SER A 118 6.66 -13.60 15.27
C SER A 118 7.84 -12.65 15.11
N ILE A 119 8.36 -12.18 16.24
CA ILE A 119 9.63 -11.48 16.36
C ILE A 119 10.35 -12.06 17.59
N ASN A 120 11.66 -12.28 17.50
CA ASN A 120 12.45 -12.78 18.61
C ASN A 120 13.14 -11.63 19.39
N ASN A 121 13.91 -11.97 20.42
CA ASN A 121 14.59 -10.98 21.27
C ASN A 121 15.73 -10.22 20.55
N ASP A 122 16.17 -10.72 19.39
CA ASP A 122 17.17 -10.09 18.54
C ASP A 122 16.53 -9.21 17.46
N GLU A 123 15.21 -8.99 17.55
CA GLU A 123 14.38 -8.25 16.59
C GLU A 123 14.29 -8.91 15.20
N ILE A 124 14.61 -10.20 15.10
CA ILE A 124 14.45 -10.96 13.86
C ILE A 124 12.98 -11.35 13.69
N ILE A 125 12.39 -10.84 12.62
CA ILE A 125 11.00 -11.03 12.24
C ILE A 125 10.85 -12.28 11.36
N THR A 126 9.92 -13.16 11.75
CA THR A 126 9.46 -14.27 10.91
C THR A 126 8.22 -13.85 10.14
N PHE A 127 8.29 -13.94 8.81
CA PHE A 127 7.15 -13.72 7.92
C PHE A 127 6.52 -15.04 7.52
N LYS A 128 5.19 -15.06 7.39
CA LYS A 128 4.48 -16.21 6.84
C LYS A 128 4.91 -16.46 5.39
N SER A 129 5.21 -17.72 5.07
CA SER A 129 5.41 -18.13 3.67
C SER A 129 4.08 -18.09 2.91
N GLN A 130 4.11 -17.57 1.68
CA GLN A 130 2.95 -17.52 0.79
C GLN A 130 2.76 -18.85 0.06
#